data_AF-A0A8S3PW64-F1
#
_entry.id   AF-A0A8S3PW64-F1
#
_cell.length_a   1.000
_cell.length_b   1.000
_cell.length_c   1.000
_cell.angle_alpha   90.00
_cell.angle_beta   90.00
_cell.angle_gamma   90.00
#
_symmetry.space_group_name_H-M   'P 1'
#
loop_
_entity.id
_entity.type
_entity.pdbx_description
1 polymer ?
#
loop_
_entity_poly.entity_id
_entity_poly.type
_entity_poly.pdbx_seq_one_letter_code
_entity_poly.pdbx_strand_id
1 'polypeptide(L)'
;MLLFRIISISLWILASGSISIGSDSEALMSCSKFHFEEKVLEKLIRLEHKMELNEEKLKKWEETFSFILDKMEQAIKQSDIFVESVRDTQLQEQSRLDDSYHEIVERFKGQSKKETGVHGEQMNTMLKSLSTKIEEISIAENNRENALEQIQNTLHQEQNRFNKSFDVTLDSFRLASNKSLSELIEKQEKDYETLMEKRTTVAFSAYTTNPQTITSNTNIKFEKIWTNIGNGYDPSTGIFTAPRQGVYHITAVVMSSNGNTLYLHLKHNNEYIAGSF
;
A
#
# COMPACT_ATOMS: atom_id res chain seq x y z
N MET A 1 14.59 -37.89 38.69
CA MET A 1 15.28 -36.71 38.14
C MET A 1 16.73 -37.09 37.88
N LEU A 2 17.10 -37.28 36.61
CA LEU A 2 18.48 -37.27 36.12
C LEU A 2 18.39 -37.05 34.61
N LEU A 3 18.83 -35.87 34.18
CA LEU A 3 18.97 -35.45 32.79
C LEU A 3 20.13 -36.22 32.13
N PHE A 4 19.98 -36.56 30.85
CA PHE A 4 21.09 -36.42 29.90
C PHE A 4 20.61 -35.75 28.62
N ARG A 5 21.26 -34.63 28.30
CA ARG A 5 21.15 -33.84 27.07
C ARG A 5 22.26 -34.28 26.11
N ILE A 6 21.87 -34.54 24.86
CA ILE A 6 22.52 -34.21 23.56
C ILE A 6 23.91 -34.79 23.26
N ILE A 7 24.04 -35.50 22.13
CA ILE A 7 25.16 -35.30 21.19
C ILE A 7 24.61 -35.30 19.75
N SER A 8 24.60 -34.11 19.15
CA SER A 8 24.59 -33.91 17.69
C SER A 8 25.90 -34.46 17.14
N ILE A 9 25.86 -35.28 16.09
CA ILE A 9 27.03 -35.50 15.24
C ILE A 9 26.79 -34.75 13.93
N SER A 10 27.14 -33.48 13.95
CA SER A 10 27.63 -32.76 12.79
C SER A 10 29.14 -32.93 12.76
N LEU A 11 29.68 -33.67 11.79
CA LEU A 11 31.13 -33.76 11.56
C LEU A 11 31.51 -33.02 10.28
N TRP A 12 32.43 -32.06 10.46
CA TRP A 12 33.07 -31.23 9.44
C TRP A 12 34.26 -31.94 8.78
N ILE A 13 34.65 -31.39 7.62
CA ILE A 13 35.65 -31.83 6.64
C ILE A 13 37.06 -32.06 7.23
N LEU A 14 37.72 -33.14 6.79
CA LEU A 14 39.18 -33.16 6.58
C LEU A 14 39.46 -33.53 5.12
N ALA A 15 39.89 -32.54 4.35
CA ALA A 15 40.52 -32.74 3.05
C ALA A 15 41.95 -33.23 3.29
N SER A 16 42.26 -34.44 2.83
CA SER A 16 43.65 -34.87 2.62
C SER A 16 43.90 -34.95 1.12
N GLY A 17 44.75 -34.05 0.60
CA GLY A 17 45.49 -34.26 -0.64
C GLY A 17 46.40 -35.50 -0.53
N SER A 18 46.92 -36.11 -1.58
CA SER A 18 47.15 -35.67 -2.97
C SER A 18 47.47 -36.91 -3.84
N ILE A 19 47.66 -36.66 -5.15
CA ILE A 19 48.26 -37.48 -6.24
C ILE A 19 47.19 -38.11 -7.16
N SER A 20 46.74 -37.45 -8.23
CA SER A 20 47.40 -37.06 -9.50
C SER A 20 47.57 -38.21 -10.50
N ILE A 21 46.83 -38.17 -11.62
CA ILE A 21 47.33 -37.99 -13.00
C ILE A 21 46.16 -38.18 -13.99
N GLY A 22 45.90 -37.17 -14.82
CA GLY A 22 45.46 -37.39 -16.22
C GLY A 22 43.97 -37.26 -16.55
N SER A 23 43.66 -36.16 -17.25
CA SER A 23 42.58 -35.93 -18.23
C SER A 23 41.11 -35.85 -17.78
N ASP A 24 40.52 -34.72 -18.16
CA ASP A 24 39.11 -34.48 -18.50
C ASP A 24 38.08 -34.44 -17.36
N SER A 25 38.09 -33.36 -16.58
CA SER A 25 36.90 -32.94 -15.81
C SER A 25 37.04 -31.49 -15.30
N GLU A 26 37.11 -30.51 -16.20
CA GLU A 26 37.07 -29.08 -15.84
C GLU A 26 35.69 -28.44 -16.09
N ALA A 27 34.61 -29.23 -15.94
CA ALA A 27 33.23 -28.76 -16.03
C ALA A 27 32.35 -29.15 -14.83
N LEU A 28 32.95 -29.49 -13.68
CA LEU A 28 32.22 -29.52 -12.42
C LEU A 28 32.28 -28.13 -11.81
N MET A 29 31.38 -27.27 -12.29
CA MET A 29 31.09 -25.97 -11.69
C MET A 29 30.59 -26.23 -10.26
N SER A 30 31.53 -26.21 -9.32
CA SER A 30 31.28 -26.18 -7.88
C SER A 30 30.43 -24.94 -7.59
N CYS A 31 29.11 -25.10 -7.51
CA CYS A 31 28.25 -24.12 -6.87
C CYS A 31 28.59 -24.10 -5.38
N SER A 32 29.54 -23.23 -5.05
CA SER A 32 29.90 -22.84 -3.70
C SER A 32 28.65 -22.35 -2.94
N LYS A 33 28.56 -22.68 -1.64
CA LYS A 33 27.53 -22.20 -0.70
C LYS A 33 27.30 -20.67 -0.78
N PHE A 34 28.32 -19.92 -1.20
CA PHE A 34 28.28 -18.48 -1.40
C PHE A 34 27.48 -18.01 -2.64
N HIS A 35 27.31 -18.86 -3.67
CA HIS A 35 26.60 -18.47 -4.90
C HIS A 35 25.09 -18.27 -4.70
N PHE A 36 24.49 -18.94 -3.72
CA PHE A 36 23.08 -18.75 -3.38
C PHE A 36 22.87 -17.48 -2.55
N GLU A 37 23.74 -17.25 -1.55
CA GLU A 37 23.71 -16.02 -0.74
C GLU A 37 23.96 -14.77 -1.61
N GLU A 38 24.88 -14.86 -2.58
CA GLU A 38 25.14 -13.83 -3.59
C GLU A 38 23.90 -13.53 -4.45
N LYS A 39 23.18 -14.54 -4.93
CA LYS A 39 21.92 -14.34 -5.69
C LYS A 39 20.78 -13.75 -4.85
N VAL A 40 20.72 -14.07 -3.56
CA VAL A 40 19.76 -13.46 -2.63
C VAL A 40 20.13 -12.00 -2.37
N LEU A 41 21.43 -11.71 -2.19
CA LEU A 41 21.96 -10.35 -2.05
C LEU A 41 21.70 -9.50 -3.31
N GLU A 42 21.93 -10.03 -4.51
CA GLU A 42 21.61 -9.34 -5.77
C GLU A 42 20.11 -9.02 -5.88
N LYS A 43 19.24 -9.95 -5.46
CA LYS A 43 17.79 -9.69 -5.42
C LYS A 43 17.42 -8.64 -4.38
N LEU A 44 18.06 -8.63 -3.22
CA LEU A 44 17.86 -7.63 -2.17
C LEU A 44 18.30 -6.24 -2.64
N ILE A 45 19.49 -6.11 -3.23
CA ILE A 45 20.00 -4.86 -3.80
C ILE A 45 19.06 -4.36 -4.90
N ARG A 46 18.54 -5.26 -5.75
CA ARG A 46 17.58 -4.89 -6.80
C ARG A 46 16.22 -4.45 -6.24
N LEU A 47 15.79 -5.01 -5.11
CA LEU A 47 14.59 -4.58 -4.40
C LEU A 47 14.79 -3.23 -3.74
N GLU A 48 15.92 -3.01 -3.08
CA GLU A 48 16.31 -1.75 -2.47
C GLU A 48 16.35 -0.62 -3.51
N HIS A 49 16.99 -0.84 -4.65
CA HIS A 49 17.00 0.12 -5.75
C HIS A 49 15.60 0.43 -6.31
N LYS A 50 14.71 -0.57 -6.33
CA LYS A 50 13.30 -0.35 -6.74
C LYS A 50 12.52 0.43 -5.69
N MET A 51 12.82 0.24 -4.40
CA MET A 51 12.24 1.03 -3.32
C MET A 51 12.70 2.48 -3.43
N GLU A 52 13.99 2.74 -3.64
CA GLU A 52 14.53 4.09 -3.88
C GLU A 52 13.85 4.77 -5.06
N LEU A 53 13.67 4.07 -6.19
CA LEU A 53 12.97 4.63 -7.36
C LEU A 53 11.50 4.95 -7.06
N ASN A 54 10.84 4.16 -6.20
CA ASN A 54 9.47 4.44 -5.78
C ASN A 54 9.38 5.60 -4.80
N GLU A 55 10.34 5.74 -3.89
CA GLU A 55 10.45 6.92 -3.02
C GLU A 55 10.66 8.19 -3.84
N GLU A 56 11.49 8.15 -4.88
CA GLU A 56 11.72 9.28 -5.77
C GLU A 56 10.45 9.68 -6.55
N LYS A 57 9.67 8.68 -7.01
CA LYS A 57 8.35 8.93 -7.61
C LYS A 57 7.37 9.54 -6.60
N LEU A 58 7.39 9.06 -5.35
CA LEU A 58 6.55 9.59 -4.28
C LEU A 58 6.89 11.06 -4.02
N LYS A 59 8.17 11.38 -3.91
CA LYS A 59 8.67 12.75 -3.69
C LYS A 59 8.27 13.70 -4.82
N LYS A 60 8.44 13.27 -6.08
CA LYS A 60 7.99 14.04 -7.24
C LYS A 60 6.48 14.25 -7.22
N TRP A 61 5.73 13.25 -6.77
CA TRP A 61 4.28 13.35 -6.62
C TRP A 61 3.90 14.35 -5.51
N GLU A 62 4.57 14.33 -4.35
CA GLU A 62 4.39 15.31 -3.27
C GLU A 62 4.65 16.75 -3.76
N GLU A 63 5.70 16.96 -4.54
CA GLU A 63 6.00 18.27 -5.15
C GLU A 63 4.88 18.71 -6.11
N THR A 64 4.39 17.82 -6.97
CA THR A 64 3.27 18.15 -7.86
C THR A 64 1.97 18.41 -7.10
N PHE A 65 1.72 17.67 -6.02
CA PHE A 65 0.54 17.85 -5.17
C PHE A 65 0.59 19.18 -4.42
N SER A 66 1.76 19.54 -3.89
CA SER A 66 2.02 20.85 -3.27
C SER A 66 1.75 22.00 -4.24
N PHE A 67 2.21 21.89 -5.49
CA PHE A 67 1.93 22.90 -6.51
C PHE A 67 0.44 23.02 -6.85
N ILE A 68 -0.28 21.91 -6.90
CA ILE A 68 -1.73 21.89 -7.14
C ILE A 68 -2.48 22.53 -5.95
N LEU A 69 -2.05 22.25 -4.71
CA LEU A 69 -2.60 22.89 -3.51
C LEU A 69 -2.39 24.41 -3.52
N ASP A 70 -1.19 24.89 -3.85
CA ASP A 70 -0.90 26.33 -3.93
C ASP A 70 -1.80 27.04 -4.96
N LYS A 71 -2.04 26.42 -6.12
CA LYS A 71 -2.99 26.94 -7.11
C LYS A 71 -4.43 27.01 -6.57
N MET A 72 -4.86 26.03 -5.78
CA MET A 72 -6.19 26.07 -5.16
C MET A 72 -6.26 27.16 -4.10
N GLU A 73 -5.24 27.31 -3.27
CA GLU A 73 -5.19 28.35 -2.23
C GLU A 73 -5.22 29.75 -2.85
N GLN A 74 -4.51 29.96 -3.96
CA GLN A 74 -4.61 31.20 -4.75
C GLN A 74 -6.02 31.43 -5.31
N ALA A 75 -6.67 30.39 -5.83
CA ALA A 75 -8.03 30.50 -6.35
C ALA A 75 -9.05 30.84 -5.24
N ILE A 76 -8.91 30.24 -4.06
CA ILE A 76 -9.71 30.57 -2.87
C ILE A 76 -9.49 32.04 -2.49
N LYS A 77 -8.22 32.48 -2.43
CA LYS A 77 -7.90 33.87 -2.11
C LYS A 77 -8.47 34.87 -3.13
N GLN A 78 -8.47 34.54 -4.41
CA GLN A 78 -9.10 35.35 -5.45
C GLN A 78 -10.62 35.42 -5.29
N SER A 79 -11.24 34.30 -4.93
CA SER A 79 -12.67 34.24 -4.60
C SER A 79 -12.99 35.13 -3.39
N ASP A 80 -12.19 35.09 -2.32
CA ASP A 80 -12.38 35.92 -1.14
C ASP A 80 -12.29 37.41 -1.48
N ILE A 81 -11.30 37.83 -2.28
CA ILE A 81 -11.17 39.22 -2.75
C ILE A 81 -12.41 39.65 -3.55
N PHE A 82 -12.92 38.78 -4.41
CA PHE A 82 -14.13 39.07 -5.18
C PHE A 82 -15.35 39.24 -4.26
N VAL A 83 -15.53 38.35 -3.28
CA VAL A 83 -16.61 38.44 -2.29
C VAL A 83 -16.51 39.73 -1.47
N GLU A 84 -15.29 40.11 -1.05
CA GLU A 84 -15.02 41.37 -0.34
C GLU A 84 -15.40 42.59 -1.20
N SER A 85 -15.02 42.60 -2.47
CA SER A 85 -15.35 43.68 -3.41
C SER A 85 -16.87 43.83 -3.62
N VAL A 86 -17.60 42.73 -3.68
CA VAL A 86 -19.07 42.75 -3.76
C VAL A 86 -19.66 43.34 -2.48
N ARG A 87 -19.12 42.98 -1.31
CA ARG A 87 -19.55 43.53 -0.02
C ARG A 87 -19.30 45.04 0.07
N ASP A 88 -18.14 45.52 -0.39
CA ASP A 88 -17.80 46.94 -0.40
C ASP A 88 -18.73 47.74 -1.32
N THR A 89 -19.03 47.19 -2.50
CA THR A 89 -19.98 47.81 -3.43
C THR A 89 -21.37 47.91 -2.80
N GLN A 90 -21.81 46.87 -2.10
CA GLN A 90 -23.08 46.84 -1.37
C GLN A 90 -23.12 47.93 -0.27
N LEU A 91 -22.05 48.07 0.51
CA LEU A 91 -21.92 49.10 1.55
C LEU A 91 -21.92 50.53 0.96
N GLN A 92 -21.26 50.71 -0.20
CA GLN A 92 -21.24 51.99 -0.89
C GLN A 92 -22.64 52.39 -1.39
N GLU A 93 -23.39 51.46 -1.96
CA GLU A 93 -24.79 51.72 -2.36
C GLU A 93 -25.66 52.05 -1.15
N GLN A 94 -25.49 51.34 -0.05
CA GLN A 94 -26.23 51.57 1.19
C GLN A 94 -25.95 52.95 1.79
N SER A 95 -24.68 53.38 1.79
CA SER A 95 -24.26 54.72 2.21
C SER A 95 -24.83 55.82 1.30
N ARG A 96 -24.81 55.62 -0.03
CA ARG A 96 -25.42 56.56 -0.99
C ARG A 96 -26.92 56.72 -0.78
N LEU A 97 -27.61 55.64 -0.42
CA LEU A 97 -29.02 55.67 -0.05
C LEU A 97 -29.21 56.50 1.22
N ASP A 98 -28.43 56.24 2.27
CA ASP A 98 -28.53 56.94 3.56
C ASP A 98 -28.27 58.45 3.42
N ASP A 99 -27.23 58.84 2.66
CA ASP A 99 -26.94 60.23 2.32
C ASP A 99 -28.09 60.88 1.54
N SER A 100 -28.64 60.17 0.54
CA SER A 100 -29.78 60.66 -0.23
C SER A 100 -31.03 60.82 0.64
N TYR A 101 -31.28 59.93 1.60
CA TYR A 101 -32.36 60.07 2.57
C TYR A 101 -32.13 61.28 3.48
N HIS A 102 -30.90 61.43 3.99
CA HIS A 102 -30.56 62.51 4.91
C HIS A 102 -30.67 63.89 4.26
N GLU A 103 -30.26 64.02 2.99
CA GLU A 103 -30.39 65.24 2.20
C GLU A 103 -31.87 65.63 1.97
N ILE A 104 -32.73 64.65 1.67
CA ILE A 104 -34.17 64.87 1.49
C ILE A 104 -34.79 65.37 2.81
N VAL A 105 -34.47 64.71 3.93
CA VAL A 105 -34.98 65.09 5.26
C VAL A 105 -34.54 66.51 5.64
N GLU A 106 -33.29 66.90 5.39
CA GLU A 106 -32.79 68.25 5.69
C GLU A 106 -33.45 69.33 4.80
N ARG A 107 -33.68 69.05 3.52
CA ARG A 107 -34.44 69.96 2.65
C ARG A 107 -35.88 70.18 3.15
N PHE A 108 -36.54 69.14 3.65
CA PHE A 108 -37.87 69.26 4.24
C PHE A 108 -37.90 70.12 5.51
N LYS A 109 -36.94 69.92 6.42
CA LYS A 109 -36.81 70.76 7.63
C LYS A 109 -36.59 72.24 7.27
N GLY A 110 -35.85 72.51 6.20
CA GLY A 110 -35.64 73.87 5.67
C GLY A 110 -36.90 74.51 5.05
N GLN A 111 -37.75 73.71 4.40
CA GLN A 111 -38.96 74.18 3.71
C GLN A 111 -40.18 74.38 4.64
N SER A 112 -40.24 73.71 5.80
CA SER A 112 -41.30 73.89 6.80
C SER A 112 -41.39 75.31 7.41
N LYS A 113 -40.40 76.19 7.17
CA LYS A 113 -40.37 77.57 7.70
C LYS A 113 -41.01 78.64 6.80
N LYS A 114 -41.50 78.32 5.60
CA LYS A 114 -42.15 79.30 4.70
C LYS A 114 -43.49 78.80 4.15
N GLU A 115 -44.47 79.69 4.14
CA GLU A 115 -45.92 79.46 4.02
C GLU A 115 -46.45 78.84 2.72
N THR A 116 -47.75 78.55 2.79
CA THR A 116 -48.63 77.62 2.07
C THR A 116 -48.99 78.03 0.62
N GLY A 117 -49.03 77.03 -0.28
CA GLY A 117 -49.48 77.16 -1.68
C GLY A 117 -48.56 76.40 -2.65
N VAL A 118 -47.30 76.83 -2.75
CA VAL A 118 -46.23 76.23 -3.59
C VAL A 118 -45.82 74.82 -3.11
N HIS A 119 -46.10 74.53 -1.84
CA HIS A 119 -45.75 73.27 -1.17
C HIS A 119 -46.44 72.04 -1.79
N GLY A 120 -47.65 72.16 -2.35
CA GLY A 120 -48.39 71.02 -2.93
C GLY A 120 -47.80 70.52 -4.26
N GLU A 121 -47.38 71.43 -5.14
CA GLU A 121 -46.72 71.07 -6.40
C GLU A 121 -45.29 70.56 -6.18
N GLN A 122 -44.57 71.14 -5.22
CA GLN A 122 -43.26 70.63 -4.79
C GLN A 122 -43.38 69.24 -4.15
N MET A 123 -44.42 69.00 -3.35
CA MET A 123 -44.72 67.67 -2.79
C MET A 123 -45.02 66.65 -3.89
N ASN A 124 -45.83 67.02 -4.88
CA ASN A 124 -46.17 66.11 -5.98
C ASN A 124 -44.99 65.78 -6.89
N THR A 125 -44.12 66.75 -7.18
CA THR A 125 -42.89 66.50 -7.95
C THR A 125 -41.91 65.63 -7.16
N MET A 126 -41.83 65.80 -5.84
CA MET A 126 -41.00 64.95 -5.00
C MET A 126 -41.57 63.54 -4.83
N LEU A 127 -42.87 63.37 -4.68
CA LEU A 127 -43.52 62.06 -4.67
C LEU A 127 -43.29 61.30 -5.97
N LYS A 128 -43.32 61.99 -7.12
CA LYS A 128 -42.94 61.41 -8.41
C LYS A 128 -41.48 60.96 -8.43
N SER A 129 -40.56 61.82 -7.97
CA SER A 129 -39.13 61.50 -7.91
C SER A 129 -38.83 60.31 -7.00
N LEU A 130 -39.48 60.24 -5.83
CA LEU A 130 -39.38 59.11 -4.91
C LEU A 130 -39.96 57.83 -5.54
N SER A 131 -41.12 57.93 -6.18
CA SER A 131 -41.73 56.79 -6.89
C SER A 131 -40.78 56.23 -7.96
N THR A 132 -40.13 57.10 -8.75
CA THR A 132 -39.17 56.67 -9.77
C THR A 132 -37.93 56.01 -9.16
N LYS A 133 -37.36 56.58 -8.09
CA LYS A 133 -36.20 55.97 -7.41
C LYS A 133 -36.52 54.62 -6.78
N ILE A 134 -37.71 54.46 -6.19
CA ILE A 134 -38.17 53.17 -5.63
C ILE A 134 -38.24 52.11 -6.74
N GLU A 135 -38.71 52.50 -7.93
CA GLU A 135 -38.79 51.60 -9.09
C GLU A 135 -37.39 51.23 -9.61
N GLU A 136 -36.45 52.19 -9.68
CA GLU A 136 -35.05 51.93 -10.03
C GLU A 136 -34.36 50.97 -9.05
N ILE A 137 -34.58 51.15 -7.74
CA ILE A 137 -34.04 50.26 -6.69
C ILE A 137 -34.62 48.86 -6.84
N SER A 138 -35.93 48.73 -7.07
CA SER A 138 -36.57 47.42 -7.24
C SER A 138 -36.00 46.66 -8.44
N ILE A 139 -35.72 47.36 -9.55
CA ILE A 139 -35.08 46.77 -10.73
C ILE A 139 -33.64 46.34 -10.41
N ALA A 140 -32.87 47.18 -9.71
CA ALA A 140 -31.50 46.87 -9.32
C ALA A 140 -31.43 45.67 -8.37
N GLU A 141 -32.32 45.58 -7.38
CA GLU A 141 -32.42 44.45 -6.45
C GLU A 141 -32.71 43.14 -7.18
N ASN A 142 -33.69 43.14 -8.08
CA ASN A 142 -34.02 41.96 -8.87
C ASN A 142 -32.86 41.52 -9.77
N ASN A 143 -32.12 42.45 -10.37
CA ASN A 143 -30.93 42.12 -11.16
C ASN A 143 -29.82 41.52 -10.30
N ARG A 144 -29.62 42.06 -9.09
CA ARG A 144 -28.63 41.56 -8.13
C ARG A 144 -28.98 40.16 -7.64
N GLU A 145 -30.26 39.90 -7.37
CA GLU A 145 -30.75 38.57 -6.93
C GLU A 145 -30.53 37.52 -8.03
N ASN A 146 -30.82 37.85 -9.28
CA ASN A 146 -30.49 36.99 -10.43
C ASN A 146 -28.98 36.75 -10.57
N ALA A 147 -28.12 37.76 -10.35
CA ALA A 147 -26.67 37.59 -10.41
C ALA A 147 -26.15 36.69 -9.28
N LEU A 148 -26.70 36.80 -8.07
CA LEU A 148 -26.37 35.93 -6.95
C LEU A 148 -26.74 34.48 -7.21
N GLU A 149 -27.92 34.24 -7.79
CA GLU A 149 -28.34 32.88 -8.16
C GLU A 149 -27.41 32.26 -9.21
N GLN A 150 -26.97 33.05 -10.20
CA GLN A 150 -25.98 32.59 -11.19
C GLN A 150 -24.63 32.24 -10.56
N ILE A 151 -24.14 33.05 -9.63
CA ILE A 151 -22.89 32.79 -8.91
C ILE A 151 -23.03 31.50 -8.09
N GLN A 152 -24.15 31.32 -7.39
CA GLN A 152 -24.39 30.14 -6.57
C GLN A 152 -24.43 28.86 -7.42
N ASN A 153 -25.10 28.91 -8.58
CA ASN A 153 -25.14 27.81 -9.53
C ASN A 153 -23.74 27.48 -10.10
N THR A 154 -22.96 28.50 -10.44
CA THR A 154 -21.60 28.34 -10.96
C THR A 154 -20.68 27.72 -9.89
N LEU A 155 -20.75 28.20 -8.65
CA LEU A 155 -19.98 27.68 -7.53
C LEU A 155 -20.32 26.21 -7.27
N HIS A 156 -21.61 25.86 -7.27
CA HIS A 156 -22.06 24.49 -7.10
C HIS A 156 -21.56 23.58 -8.25
N GLN A 157 -21.59 24.09 -9.48
CA GLN A 157 -21.08 23.37 -10.65
C GLN A 157 -19.57 23.12 -10.56
N GLU A 158 -18.77 24.12 -10.19
CA GLU A 158 -17.32 23.97 -10.05
C GLU A 158 -16.95 23.03 -8.91
N GLN A 159 -17.69 23.06 -7.79
CA GLN A 159 -17.48 22.11 -6.71
C GLN A 159 -17.77 20.66 -7.12
N ASN A 160 -18.86 20.43 -7.86
CA ASN A 160 -19.16 19.10 -8.40
C ASN A 160 -18.11 18.65 -9.42
N ARG A 161 -17.64 19.57 -10.26
CA ARG A 161 -16.58 19.31 -11.24
C ARG A 161 -15.27 18.94 -10.56
N PHE A 162 -14.91 19.66 -9.50
CA PHE A 162 -13.73 19.41 -8.69
C PHE A 162 -13.78 18.02 -8.04
N ASN A 163 -14.86 17.72 -7.32
CA ASN A 163 -15.03 16.43 -6.63
C ASN A 163 -14.92 15.27 -7.63
N LYS A 164 -15.59 15.37 -8.78
CA LYS A 164 -15.50 14.37 -9.84
C LYS A 164 -14.08 14.21 -10.39
N SER A 165 -13.37 15.32 -10.62
CA SER A 165 -11.99 15.27 -11.12
C SER A 165 -11.04 14.65 -10.10
N PHE A 166 -11.25 14.94 -8.82
CA PHE A 166 -10.47 14.39 -7.72
C PHE A 166 -10.66 12.88 -7.62
N ASP A 167 -11.91 12.41 -7.61
CA ASP A 167 -12.24 10.98 -7.54
C ASP A 167 -11.60 10.18 -8.69
N VAL A 168 -11.73 10.67 -9.93
CA VAL A 168 -11.14 10.03 -11.11
C VAL A 168 -9.62 9.95 -11.00
N THR A 169 -8.97 11.02 -10.55
CA THR A 169 -7.52 11.06 -10.40
C THR A 169 -7.06 10.07 -9.32
N LEU A 170 -7.77 10.03 -8.19
CA LEU A 170 -7.46 9.14 -7.07
C LEU A 170 -7.61 7.66 -7.47
N ASP A 171 -8.68 7.32 -8.19
CA ASP A 171 -8.90 5.94 -8.63
C ASP A 171 -7.89 5.51 -9.68
N SER A 172 -7.53 6.40 -10.62
CA SER A 172 -6.47 6.11 -11.60
C SER A 172 -5.13 5.83 -10.93
N PHE A 173 -4.79 6.56 -9.86
CA PHE A 173 -3.59 6.35 -9.07
C PHE A 173 -3.62 5.02 -8.33
N ARG A 174 -4.72 4.71 -7.63
CA ARG A 174 -4.91 3.44 -6.91
C ARG A 174 -4.77 2.25 -7.87
N LEU A 175 -5.40 2.33 -9.04
CA LEU A 175 -5.32 1.29 -10.06
C LEU A 175 -3.90 1.11 -10.59
N ALA A 176 -3.20 2.20 -10.91
CA ALA A 176 -1.82 2.14 -11.42
C ALA A 176 -0.86 1.55 -10.37
N SER A 177 -0.99 1.98 -9.11
CA SER A 177 -0.16 1.50 -8.01
C SER A 177 -0.41 0.02 -7.72
N ASN A 178 -1.68 -0.38 -7.58
CA ASN A 178 -2.05 -1.77 -7.31
C ASN A 178 -1.63 -2.69 -8.45
N LYS A 179 -1.78 -2.25 -9.70
CA LYS A 179 -1.30 -3.02 -10.86
C LYS A 179 0.21 -3.24 -10.79
N SER A 180 0.98 -2.17 -10.57
CA SER A 180 2.44 -2.28 -10.45
C SER A 180 2.88 -3.19 -9.30
N LEU A 181 2.16 -3.18 -8.17
CA LEU A 181 2.45 -4.06 -7.04
C LEU A 181 2.11 -5.53 -7.37
N SER A 182 0.95 -5.78 -7.99
CA SER A 182 0.54 -7.13 -8.38
C SER A 182 1.52 -7.77 -9.36
N GLU A 183 1.99 -7.02 -10.38
CA GLU A 183 2.99 -7.51 -11.34
C GLU A 183 4.34 -7.83 -10.65
N LEU A 184 4.71 -7.07 -9.62
CA LEU A 184 5.93 -7.32 -8.85
C LEU A 184 5.82 -8.61 -8.02
N ILE A 185 4.67 -8.83 -7.38
CA ILE A 185 4.40 -10.02 -6.57
C ILE A 185 4.40 -11.26 -7.45
N GLU A 186 3.65 -11.26 -8.56
CA GLU A 186 3.59 -12.41 -9.49
C GLU A 186 4.98 -12.77 -10.03
N LYS A 187 5.78 -11.76 -10.39
CA LYS A 187 7.14 -11.96 -10.85
C LYS A 187 8.01 -12.57 -9.76
N GLN A 188 7.87 -12.07 -8.53
CA GLN A 188 8.63 -12.55 -7.39
C GLN A 188 8.28 -14.02 -7.09
N GLU A 189 7.00 -14.37 -7.04
CA GLU A 189 6.53 -15.75 -6.86
C GLU A 189 7.08 -16.69 -7.93
N LYS A 190 6.98 -16.30 -9.21
CA LYS A 190 7.52 -17.09 -10.32
C LYS A 190 9.03 -17.28 -10.22
N ASP A 191 9.76 -16.25 -9.82
CA ASP A 191 11.20 -16.32 -9.63
C ASP A 191 11.56 -17.20 -8.42
N TYR A 192 10.73 -17.27 -7.37
CA TYR A 192 10.91 -18.20 -6.25
C TYR A 192 10.67 -19.64 -6.67
N GLU A 193 9.58 -19.93 -7.38
CA GLU A 193 9.28 -21.28 -7.88
C GLU A 193 10.39 -21.79 -8.80
N THR A 194 10.85 -20.96 -9.73
CA THR A 194 11.96 -21.32 -10.65
C THR A 194 13.26 -21.61 -9.89
N LEU A 195 13.53 -20.89 -8.79
CA LEU A 195 14.69 -21.15 -7.94
C LEU A 195 14.54 -22.43 -7.11
N MET A 196 13.34 -22.72 -6.63
CA MET A 196 13.05 -23.93 -5.86
C MET A 196 13.11 -25.18 -6.75
N GLU A 197 12.63 -25.10 -7.99
CA GLU A 197 12.75 -26.16 -8.98
C GLU A 197 14.22 -26.46 -9.32
N LYS A 198 15.08 -25.43 -9.34
CA LYS A 198 16.53 -25.58 -9.54
C LYS A 198 17.29 -26.13 -8.33
N ARG A 199 16.69 -26.22 -7.13
CA ARG A 199 17.37 -26.85 -5.97
C ARG A 199 17.45 -28.36 -6.17
N THR A 200 18.63 -28.87 -6.47
CA THR A 200 18.92 -30.31 -6.49
C THR A 200 19.12 -30.91 -5.11
N THR A 201 19.26 -30.08 -4.08
CA THR A 201 19.47 -30.52 -2.71
C THR A 201 18.21 -31.17 -2.15
N VAL A 202 18.32 -32.43 -1.76
CA VAL A 202 17.30 -33.16 -1.00
C VAL A 202 17.90 -33.52 0.34
N ALA A 203 17.24 -33.18 1.44
CA ALA A 203 17.72 -33.48 2.78
C ALA A 203 16.56 -33.56 3.76
N PHE A 204 16.58 -34.57 4.63
CA PHE A 204 15.64 -34.66 5.74
C PHE A 204 16.36 -35.02 7.04
N SER A 205 15.79 -34.56 8.15
CA SER A 205 16.17 -34.96 9.50
C SER A 205 14.92 -34.88 10.36
N ALA A 206 14.61 -35.98 11.06
CA ALA A 206 13.44 -36.11 11.88
C ALA A 206 13.77 -36.88 13.15
N TYR A 207 13.01 -36.62 14.21
CA TYR A 207 13.19 -37.25 15.51
C TYR A 207 11.83 -37.49 16.18
N THR A 208 11.82 -38.32 17.22
CA THR A 208 10.66 -38.51 18.11
C THR A 208 11.08 -38.15 19.53
N THR A 209 10.20 -37.51 20.27
CA THR A 209 10.40 -37.28 21.71
C THR A 209 9.61 -38.24 22.58
N ASN A 210 8.62 -38.91 22.00
CA ASN A 210 7.74 -39.82 22.70
C ASN A 210 8.17 -41.27 22.41
N PRO A 211 8.22 -42.15 23.43
CA PRO A 211 8.37 -43.58 23.21
C PRO A 211 7.23 -44.11 22.35
N GLN A 212 7.56 -45.02 21.43
CA GLN A 212 6.57 -45.65 20.56
C GLN A 212 6.48 -47.14 20.88
N THR A 213 5.25 -47.64 20.99
CA THR A 213 5.00 -49.08 21.04
C THR A 213 5.03 -49.62 19.62
N ILE A 214 6.12 -50.30 19.26
CA ILE A 214 6.33 -50.86 17.93
C ILE A 214 5.94 -52.35 17.95
N THR A 215 5.03 -52.74 17.07
CA THR A 215 4.72 -54.15 16.80
C THR A 215 5.52 -54.66 15.61
N SER A 216 5.57 -55.98 15.43
CA SER A 216 6.32 -56.60 14.32
C SER A 216 5.92 -56.00 12.96
N ASN A 217 6.90 -55.75 12.10
CA ASN A 217 6.74 -55.20 10.75
C ASN A 217 6.10 -53.79 10.68
N THR A 218 6.23 -52.97 11.71
CA THR A 218 5.74 -51.59 11.70
C THR A 218 6.85 -50.59 11.33
N ASN A 219 6.50 -49.58 10.52
CA ASN A 219 7.40 -48.47 10.21
C ASN A 219 7.59 -47.58 11.45
N ILE A 220 8.83 -47.21 11.73
CA ILE A 220 9.15 -46.24 12.78
C ILE A 220 8.85 -44.84 12.25
N LYS A 221 8.04 -44.08 12.99
CA LYS A 221 7.63 -42.74 12.61
C LYS A 221 8.44 -41.72 13.40
N PHE A 222 9.03 -40.74 12.74
CA PHE A 222 9.70 -39.63 13.43
C PHE A 222 8.84 -38.38 13.25
N GLU A 223 7.96 -38.12 14.23
CA GLU A 223 6.90 -37.12 14.12
C GLU A 223 7.42 -35.67 14.04
N LYS A 224 8.59 -35.39 14.63
CA LYS A 224 9.16 -34.04 14.65
C LYS A 224 10.18 -33.90 13.54
N ILE A 225 9.91 -32.98 12.62
CA ILE A 225 10.79 -32.64 11.52
C ILE A 225 11.75 -31.52 11.97
N TRP A 226 13.05 -31.77 11.84
CA TRP A 226 14.07 -30.72 11.93
C TRP A 226 14.31 -30.07 10.57
N THR A 227 14.43 -30.87 9.51
CA THR A 227 14.61 -30.43 8.12
C THR A 227 13.85 -31.37 7.18
N ASN A 228 13.23 -30.86 6.12
CA ASN A 228 12.61 -31.67 5.06
C ASN A 228 12.70 -30.97 3.68
N ILE A 229 13.92 -30.64 3.26
CA ILE A 229 14.18 -29.97 1.98
C ILE A 229 13.86 -30.96 0.85
N GLY A 230 12.94 -30.55 -0.03
CA GLY A 230 12.41 -31.39 -1.10
C GLY A 230 11.17 -32.20 -0.70
N ASN A 231 10.68 -32.04 0.54
CA ASN A 231 9.44 -32.64 1.05
C ASN A 231 9.31 -34.15 0.82
N GLY A 232 10.43 -34.88 0.83
CA GLY A 232 10.44 -36.33 0.56
C GLY A 232 10.08 -37.17 1.78
N TYR A 233 10.24 -36.68 3.01
CA TYR A 233 9.90 -37.42 4.22
C TYR A 233 8.47 -37.12 4.68
N ASP A 234 7.67 -38.16 4.91
CA ASP A 234 6.33 -38.05 5.48
C ASP A 234 6.34 -38.52 6.96
N PRO A 235 6.13 -37.60 7.93
CA PRO A 235 6.17 -37.92 9.35
C PRO A 235 5.01 -38.82 9.80
N SER A 236 3.90 -38.85 9.03
CA SER A 236 2.72 -39.64 9.38
C SER A 236 2.89 -41.13 9.05
N THR A 237 3.74 -41.45 8.07
CA THR A 237 4.03 -42.82 7.61
C THR A 237 5.44 -43.30 7.98
N GLY A 238 6.37 -42.37 8.24
CA GLY A 238 7.78 -42.67 8.46
C GLY A 238 8.55 -42.97 7.19
N ILE A 239 7.96 -42.73 6.02
CA ILE A 239 8.51 -43.08 4.71
C ILE A 239 9.22 -41.87 4.09
N PHE A 240 10.41 -42.10 3.54
CA PHE A 240 11.08 -41.16 2.66
C PHE A 240 10.88 -41.60 1.20
N THR A 241 10.23 -40.75 0.41
CA THR A 241 10.11 -40.90 -1.05
C THR A 241 11.13 -39.98 -1.72
N ALA A 242 12.08 -40.57 -2.45
CA ALA A 242 13.09 -39.82 -3.18
C ALA A 242 12.43 -38.93 -4.26
N PRO A 243 12.48 -37.59 -4.14
CA PRO A 243 11.84 -36.69 -5.09
C PRO A 243 12.63 -36.55 -6.40
N ARG A 244 13.88 -37.04 -6.42
CA ARG A 244 14.79 -37.02 -7.58
C ARG A 244 15.62 -38.29 -7.62
N GLN A 245 16.03 -38.70 -8.81
CA GLN A 245 17.00 -39.79 -8.98
C GLN A 245 18.37 -39.36 -8.43
N GLY A 246 19.01 -40.23 -7.65
CA GLY A 246 20.33 -39.94 -7.08
C GLY A 246 20.74 -40.96 -6.03
N VAL A 247 21.92 -40.73 -5.46
CA VAL A 247 22.44 -41.51 -4.32
C VAL A 247 22.04 -40.82 -3.03
N TYR A 248 21.51 -41.60 -2.08
CA TYR A 248 21.04 -41.11 -0.79
C TYR A 248 21.82 -41.76 0.34
N HIS A 249 22.22 -40.95 1.32
CA HIS A 249 22.81 -41.43 2.57
C HIS A 249 21.76 -41.34 3.67
N ILE A 250 21.43 -42.50 4.27
CA ILE A 250 20.42 -42.62 5.31
C ILE A 250 21.08 -43.17 6.56
N THR A 251 20.88 -42.47 7.68
CA THR A 251 21.32 -42.91 9.01
C THR A 251 20.13 -42.86 9.95
N ALA A 252 19.97 -43.88 10.77
CA ALA A 252 18.96 -43.93 11.81
C ALA A 252 19.59 -44.41 13.11
N VAL A 253 19.19 -43.78 14.21
CA VAL A 253 19.55 -44.20 15.57
C VAL A 253 18.26 -44.45 16.31
N VAL A 254 18.06 -45.70 16.73
CA VAL A 254 16.88 -46.11 17.48
C VAL A 254 17.35 -46.87 18.71
N MET A 255 16.69 -46.60 19.84
CA MET A 255 17.00 -47.23 21.11
C MET A 255 15.74 -47.91 21.64
N SER A 256 15.88 -49.18 22.04
CA SER A 256 14.85 -49.91 22.75
C SER A 256 14.88 -49.59 24.25
N SER A 257 13.72 -49.54 24.88
CA SER A 257 13.58 -49.40 26.33
C SER A 257 13.12 -50.72 26.96
N ASN A 258 13.37 -50.86 28.27
CA ASN A 258 12.90 -51.99 29.10
C ASN A 258 13.46 -53.37 28.72
N GLY A 259 14.67 -53.43 28.14
CA GLY A 259 15.35 -54.69 27.84
C GLY A 259 14.76 -55.50 26.67
N ASN A 260 13.86 -54.89 25.90
CA ASN A 260 13.30 -55.53 24.72
C ASN A 260 14.31 -55.53 23.57
N THR A 261 14.34 -56.61 22.79
CA THR A 261 15.13 -56.72 21.57
C THR A 261 14.45 -55.98 20.41
N LEU A 262 15.20 -55.16 19.68
CA LEU A 262 14.72 -54.44 18.50
C LEU A 262 15.55 -54.81 17.27
N TYR A 263 14.89 -55.37 16.26
CA TYR A 263 15.49 -55.53 14.94
C TYR A 263 15.09 -54.36 14.06
N LEU A 264 16.06 -53.52 13.69
CA LEU A 264 15.84 -52.35 12.85
C LEU A 264 16.29 -52.64 11.43
N HIS A 265 15.37 -52.62 10.45
CA HIS A 265 15.73 -52.80 9.05
C HIS A 265 15.43 -51.55 8.22
N LEU A 266 16.36 -51.17 7.35
CA LEU A 266 16.14 -50.19 6.29
C LEU A 266 15.58 -50.91 5.07
N LYS A 267 14.41 -50.48 4.60
CA LYS A 267 13.74 -51.04 3.42
C LYS A 267 13.72 -50.04 2.26
N HIS A 268 13.92 -50.53 1.05
CA HIS A 268 13.68 -49.80 -0.20
C HIS A 268 12.63 -50.57 -1.01
N ASN A 269 11.48 -49.97 -1.28
CA ASN A 269 10.37 -50.60 -2.02
C ASN A 269 10.03 -52.01 -1.53
N ASN A 270 9.90 -52.17 -0.20
CA ASN A 270 9.65 -53.42 0.53
C ASN A 270 10.80 -54.44 0.58
N GLU A 271 11.94 -54.18 -0.05
CA GLU A 271 13.13 -55.04 0.02
C GLU A 271 14.04 -54.62 1.18
N TYR A 272 14.64 -55.59 1.86
CA TYR A 272 15.59 -55.35 2.96
C TYR A 272 16.97 -54.96 2.41
N ILE A 273 17.47 -53.78 2.76
CA ILE A 273 18.76 -53.24 2.27
C ILE A 273 19.84 -53.28 3.36
N ALA A 274 19.48 -52.96 4.60
CA ALA A 274 20.38 -52.99 5.75
C ALA A 274 19.61 -53.35 7.02
N GLY A 275 20.29 -53.89 8.02
CA GLY A 275 19.69 -54.27 9.30
C GLY A 275 20.65 -54.08 10.48
N SER A 276 20.08 -53.83 11.65
CA SER A 276 20.77 -53.85 12.95
C SER A 276 19.94 -54.66 13.95
N PHE A 277 20.65 -55.33 14.85
CA PHE A 277 20.13 -55.96 16.06
C PHE A 277 20.36 -55.04 17.27
#